data_AF-A0A022XKA2-F1
#
_entry.id   AF-A0A022XKA2-F1
#
_cell.length_a   1.000
_cell.length_b   1.000
_cell.length_c   1.000
_cell.angle_alpha   90.00
_cell.angle_beta   90.00
_cell.angle_gamma   90.00
#
_symmetry.space_group_name_H-M   'P 1'
#
loop_
_entity.id
_entity.type
_entity.pdbx_description
1 polymer ?
#
loop_
_entity_poly.entity_id
_entity_poly.type
_entity_poly.pdbx_seq_one_letter_code
_entity_poly.pdbx_strand_id
1 'polypeptide(L)'
;MLYNNEDAWQTILQKLRQDMATSLESEGEDDLVLRHEMIIMDDKAKYDGATSHDIRDHFTSWVFDNLPDIMVQRYNFCLFVDDICLGSVEHMDIPVAKVLAKHFGARDPEDRDYPIHPDYEDGETDMEEEDVGWMYLEVGAYVEMYDMLEEEEWSYELYRRPPLLPYDSLSDQTPGSWRKRKNNHQSPSSSLWLLIPWIKFHMKPSTIT
;
A
#
# COMPACT_ATOMS: atom_id res chain seq x y z
N MET A 1 17.17 9.37 -18.16
CA MET A 1 18.10 8.76 -17.19
C MET A 1 17.23 7.99 -16.23
N LEU A 2 17.45 6.68 -16.10
CA LEU A 2 16.72 5.85 -15.14
C LEU A 2 17.10 6.33 -13.74
N TYR A 3 16.14 6.86 -13.00
CA TYR A 3 16.27 7.07 -11.57
C TYR A 3 16.73 5.76 -10.94
N ASN A 4 17.60 5.82 -9.93
CA ASN A 4 17.81 4.64 -9.11
C ASN A 4 16.51 4.42 -8.34
N ASN A 5 15.84 3.28 -8.56
CA ASN A 5 14.62 2.90 -7.84
C ASN A 5 14.78 3.08 -6.32
N GLU A 6 16.02 2.98 -5.82
CA GLU A 6 16.39 3.27 -4.45
C GLU A 6 16.05 4.70 -3.99
N ASP A 7 16.34 5.73 -4.79
CA ASP A 7 16.10 7.12 -4.38
C ASP A 7 14.59 7.43 -4.29
N ALA A 8 13.82 6.90 -5.25
CA ALA A 8 12.36 6.98 -5.21
C ALA A 8 11.80 6.20 -4.01
N TRP A 9 12.39 5.05 -3.69
CA TRP A 9 11.99 4.25 -2.54
C TRP A 9 12.23 4.99 -1.22
N GLN A 10 13.44 5.53 -1.04
CA GLN A 10 13.77 6.35 0.13
C GLN A 10 12.87 7.58 0.25
N THR A 11 12.44 8.15 -0.88
CA THR A 11 11.50 9.28 -0.92
C THR A 11 10.12 8.88 -0.41
N ILE A 12 9.60 7.70 -0.81
CA ILE A 12 8.31 7.18 -0.29
C ILE A 12 8.42 6.93 1.21
N LEU A 13 9.47 6.23 1.67
CA LEU A 13 9.69 5.98 3.10
C LEU A 13 9.79 7.26 3.92
N GLN A 14 10.52 8.26 3.42
CA GLN A 14 10.65 9.54 4.08
C GLN A 14 9.29 10.22 4.23
N LYS A 15 8.46 10.21 3.18
CA LYS A 15 7.14 10.83 3.21
C LYS A 15 6.18 10.11 4.14
N LEU A 16 6.14 8.77 4.16
CA LEU A 16 5.34 8.00 5.14
C LEU A 16 5.73 8.35 6.59
N ARG A 17 7.03 8.43 6.87
CA ARG A 17 7.54 8.79 8.20
C ARG A 17 7.22 10.25 8.57
N GLN A 18 7.31 11.16 7.59
CA GLN A 18 7.00 12.56 7.79
C GLN A 18 5.51 12.78 8.04
N ASP A 19 4.64 12.10 7.31
CA ASP A 19 3.19 12.15 7.52
C ASP A 19 2.87 11.75 8.96
N MET A 20 3.36 10.58 9.38
CA MET A 20 3.24 10.12 10.76
C MET A 20 3.73 11.13 11.79
N ALA A 21 4.95 11.65 11.63
CA ALA A 21 5.51 12.59 12.59
C ALA A 21 4.68 13.88 12.67
N THR A 22 4.20 14.38 11.53
CA THR A 22 3.41 15.62 11.46
C THR A 22 2.04 15.44 12.08
N SER A 23 1.35 14.32 11.80
CA SER A 23 0.04 14.02 12.36
C SER A 23 0.10 13.83 13.87
N LEU A 24 1.08 13.07 14.38
CA LEU A 24 1.27 12.90 15.82
C LEU A 24 1.66 14.20 16.53
N GLU A 25 2.50 15.04 15.90
CA GLU A 25 2.83 16.36 16.46
C GLU A 25 1.59 17.27 16.54
N SER A 26 0.71 17.25 15.52
CA SER A 26 -0.52 18.05 15.55
C SER A 26 -1.52 17.61 16.62
N GLU A 27 -1.53 16.33 16.97
CA GLU A 27 -2.35 15.78 18.07
C GLU A 27 -1.68 15.92 19.45
N GLY A 28 -0.44 16.43 19.51
CA GLY A 28 0.32 16.57 20.76
C GLY A 28 0.86 15.25 21.32
N GLU A 29 1.02 14.24 20.46
CA GLU A 29 1.45 12.87 20.78
C GLU A 29 2.84 12.56 20.18
N ASP A 30 3.76 13.54 20.20
CA ASP A 30 5.11 13.42 19.64
C ASP A 30 5.94 12.28 20.27
N ASP A 31 5.64 11.92 21.53
CA ASP A 31 6.29 10.79 22.20
C ASP A 31 5.95 9.43 21.57
N LEU A 32 4.84 9.33 20.82
CA LEU A 32 4.43 8.12 20.14
C LEU A 32 5.23 7.86 18.85
N VAL A 33 5.83 8.89 18.24
CA VAL A 33 6.71 8.73 17.07
C VAL A 33 7.85 7.77 17.37
N LEU A 34 8.42 7.85 18.58
CA LEU A 34 9.51 6.98 19.04
C LEU A 34 9.08 5.53 19.31
N ARG A 35 7.77 5.27 19.40
CA ARG A 35 7.20 3.94 19.68
C ARG A 35 6.63 3.27 18.44
N HIS A 36 6.42 4.02 17.37
CA HIS A 36 5.94 3.46 16.13
C HIS A 36 7.06 2.64 15.47
N GLU A 37 6.73 1.39 15.12
CA GLU A 37 7.63 0.52 14.38
C GLU A 37 7.03 0.24 13.00
N MET A 38 7.66 0.82 11.98
CA MET A 38 7.40 0.46 10.59
C MET A 38 8.27 -0.74 10.24
N ILE A 39 7.67 -1.93 10.16
CA ILE A 39 8.38 -3.11 9.67
C ILE A 39 8.56 -2.95 8.17
N ILE A 40 9.79 -3.11 7.69
CA ILE A 40 10.12 -3.00 6.27
C ILE A 40 10.64 -4.36 5.81
N MET A 41 10.03 -4.93 4.76
CA MET A 41 10.53 -6.15 4.12
C MET A 41 11.02 -5.83 2.71
N ASP A 42 12.34 -5.76 2.54
CA ASP A 42 13.02 -5.21 1.36
C ASP A 42 13.89 -6.22 0.60
N ASP A 43 13.66 -7.52 0.82
CA ASP A 43 14.40 -8.59 0.14
C ASP A 43 14.10 -8.58 -1.36
N LYS A 44 15.00 -7.92 -2.09
CA LYS A 44 15.01 -7.83 -3.54
C LYS A 44 14.81 -9.18 -4.23
N ALA A 45 15.50 -10.22 -3.78
CA ALA A 45 15.46 -11.52 -4.44
C ALA A 45 14.08 -12.19 -4.30
N LYS A 46 13.33 -11.80 -3.27
CA LYS A 46 12.00 -12.34 -2.96
C LYS A 46 10.87 -11.59 -3.65
N TYR A 47 10.99 -10.28 -3.79
CA TYR A 47 9.87 -9.43 -4.24
C TYR A 47 10.00 -8.91 -5.66
N ASP A 48 11.13 -9.12 -6.33
CA ASP A 48 11.29 -8.74 -7.74
C ASP A 48 10.34 -9.55 -8.63
N GLY A 49 9.42 -8.85 -9.30
CA GLY A 49 8.38 -9.47 -10.12
C GLY A 49 7.20 -10.09 -9.36
N ALA A 50 7.13 -9.92 -8.03
CA ALA A 50 6.01 -10.41 -7.23
C ALA A 50 4.69 -9.72 -7.62
N THR A 51 3.62 -10.50 -7.71
CA THR A 51 2.26 -10.01 -7.94
C THR A 51 1.58 -9.61 -6.64
N SER A 52 0.42 -8.93 -6.72
CA SER A 52 -0.44 -8.68 -5.57
C SER A 52 -0.80 -9.97 -4.81
N HIS A 53 -0.97 -11.09 -5.53
CA HIS A 53 -1.19 -12.41 -4.93
C HIS A 53 0.01 -12.96 -4.17
N ASP A 54 1.23 -12.84 -4.72
CA ASP A 54 2.44 -13.32 -4.05
C ASP A 54 2.72 -12.54 -2.75
N ILE A 55 2.50 -11.23 -2.80
CA ILE A 55 2.58 -10.34 -1.62
C ILE A 55 1.53 -10.74 -0.58
N ARG A 56 0.30 -11.02 -1.01
CA ARG A 56 -0.81 -11.45 -0.14
C ARG A 56 -0.51 -12.76 0.57
N ASP A 57 -0.03 -13.76 -0.15
CA ASP A 57 0.32 -15.07 0.42
C ASP A 57 1.43 -14.95 1.47
N HIS A 58 2.47 -14.20 1.12
CA HIS A 58 3.59 -13.99 2.01
C HIS A 58 3.17 -13.22 3.26
N PHE A 59 2.41 -12.14 3.11
CA PHE A 59 1.92 -11.36 4.24
C PHE A 59 1.01 -12.18 5.16
N THR A 60 0.10 -12.97 4.58
CA THR A 60 -0.79 -13.86 5.35
C THR A 60 0.02 -14.84 6.19
N SER A 61 1.03 -15.48 5.59
CA SER A 61 1.93 -16.40 6.28
C SER A 61 2.73 -15.68 7.38
N TRP A 62 3.28 -14.51 7.07
CA TRP A 62 4.05 -13.73 8.03
C TRP A 62 3.22 -13.30 9.24
N VAL A 63 1.97 -12.86 9.03
CA VAL A 63 1.05 -12.50 10.13
C VAL A 63 0.79 -13.72 11.02
N PHE A 64 0.50 -14.87 10.41
CA PHE A 64 0.26 -16.11 11.14
C PHE A 64 1.46 -16.54 12.00
N ASP A 65 2.67 -16.40 11.46
CA ASP A 65 3.90 -16.84 12.13
C ASP A 65 4.42 -15.86 13.19
N ASN A 66 4.16 -14.55 13.05
CA ASN A 66 4.85 -13.51 13.84
C ASN A 66 3.94 -12.70 14.76
N LEU A 67 2.63 -12.65 14.50
CA LEU A 67 1.70 -11.84 15.28
C LEU A 67 0.88 -12.72 16.24
N PRO A 68 0.52 -12.20 17.42
CA PRO A 68 -0.33 -12.95 18.34
C PRO A 68 -1.68 -13.24 17.67
N ASP A 69 -2.26 -14.39 17.99
CA ASP A 69 -3.60 -14.82 17.58
C ASP A 69 -4.69 -13.99 18.29
N ILE A 70 -4.68 -12.69 18.00
CA ILE A 70 -5.64 -11.69 18.43
C ILE A 70 -6.13 -11.06 17.13
N MET A 71 -7.44 -11.10 16.91
CA MET A 71 -8.09 -10.47 15.77
C MET A 71 -7.99 -8.94 15.87
N VAL A 72 -6.81 -8.40 15.54
CA VAL A 72 -6.61 -6.95 15.37
C VAL A 72 -6.88 -6.64 13.90
N GLN A 73 -7.89 -5.81 13.64
CA GLN A 73 -8.36 -5.50 12.28
C GLN A 73 -7.22 -5.03 11.37
N ARG A 74 -6.32 -4.20 11.90
CA ARG A 74 -5.17 -3.66 11.16
C ARG A 74 -4.14 -4.72 10.70
N TYR A 75 -4.11 -5.90 11.32
CA TYR A 75 -3.26 -7.02 10.88
C TYR A 75 -3.78 -7.74 9.63
N ASN A 76 -4.87 -7.23 9.05
CA ASN A 76 -5.38 -7.68 7.76
C ASN A 76 -4.80 -6.88 6.59
N PHE A 77 -4.00 -5.84 6.87
CA PHE A 77 -3.50 -4.91 5.86
C PHE A 77 -1.99 -4.75 5.88
N CYS A 78 -1.42 -4.60 4.69
CA CYS A 78 -0.05 -4.17 4.50
C CYS A 78 0.01 -3.11 3.40
N LEU A 79 1.02 -2.26 3.44
CA LEU A 79 1.39 -1.53 2.23
C LEU A 79 2.29 -2.39 1.37
N PHE A 80 2.09 -2.32 0.07
CA PHE A 80 3.11 -2.66 -0.88
C PHE A 80 3.34 -1.52 -1.86
N VAL A 81 4.58 -1.41 -2.30
CA VAL A 81 4.99 -0.39 -3.26
C VAL A 81 5.13 -1.12 -4.60
N ASP A 82 4.97 -0.36 -5.68
CA ASP A 82 4.66 -0.73 -7.09
C ASP A 82 5.54 -0.75 -8.37
N ASP A 83 6.13 0.33 -8.87
CA ASP A 83 6.86 0.50 -10.17
C ASP A 83 6.12 1.62 -10.88
N ILE A 84 4.81 1.54 -10.81
CA ILE A 84 3.93 2.67 -10.82
C ILE A 84 4.16 3.50 -9.54
N CYS A 85 4.19 2.91 -8.34
CA CYS A 85 4.45 3.68 -7.11
C CYS A 85 5.81 4.40 -7.12
N LEU A 86 6.94 3.75 -7.47
CA LEU A 86 8.22 4.48 -7.55
C LEU A 86 8.20 5.55 -8.64
N GLY A 87 7.60 5.24 -9.79
CA GLY A 87 7.46 6.22 -10.86
C GLY A 87 6.61 7.44 -10.47
N SER A 88 5.67 7.28 -9.53
CA SER A 88 4.83 8.38 -9.04
C SER A 88 5.63 9.49 -8.38
N VAL A 89 6.81 9.20 -7.81
CA VAL A 89 7.69 10.21 -7.21
C VAL A 89 8.12 11.29 -8.20
N GLU A 90 8.30 10.92 -9.47
CA GLU A 90 8.70 11.86 -10.53
C GLU A 90 7.52 12.38 -11.35
N HIS A 91 6.42 11.64 -11.37
CA HIS A 91 5.35 11.82 -12.35
C HIS A 91 4.02 12.26 -11.76
N MET A 92 3.87 12.22 -10.44
CA MET A 92 2.70 12.69 -9.71
C MET A 92 3.08 13.78 -8.71
N ASP A 93 2.12 14.65 -8.43
CA ASP A 93 2.24 15.71 -7.43
C ASP A 93 2.30 15.10 -6.01
N ILE A 94 1.61 13.96 -5.82
CA ILE A 94 1.60 13.18 -4.59
C ILE A 94 1.97 11.73 -4.91
N PRO A 95 3.07 11.20 -4.34
CA PRO A 95 3.43 9.80 -4.53
C PRO A 95 2.40 8.86 -3.92
N VAL A 96 2.28 7.67 -4.49
CA VAL A 96 1.32 6.65 -4.05
C VAL A 96 2.01 5.36 -3.60
N ALA A 97 1.40 4.67 -2.65
CA ALA A 97 1.62 3.28 -2.29
C ALA A 97 0.34 2.47 -2.57
N LYS A 98 0.36 1.16 -2.35
CA LYS A 98 -0.83 0.30 -2.46
C LYS A 98 -1.16 -0.29 -1.09
N VAL A 99 -2.40 -0.16 -0.65
CA VAL A 99 -2.93 -0.85 0.55
C VAL A 99 -3.50 -2.18 0.09
N LEU A 100 -3.02 -3.28 0.64
CA LEU A 100 -3.47 -4.63 0.31
C LEU A 100 -4.18 -5.28 1.49
N ALA A 101 -5.35 -5.84 1.22
CA ALA A 101 -6.13 -6.65 2.16
C ALA A 101 -5.80 -8.13 1.97
N LYS A 102 -5.49 -8.82 3.08
CA LYS A 102 -5.10 -10.24 3.00
C LYS A 102 -6.26 -11.22 2.75
N HIS A 103 -7.48 -10.81 3.10
CA HIS A 103 -8.69 -11.63 3.04
C HIS A 103 -9.56 -11.36 1.82
N PHE A 104 -9.32 -10.25 1.10
CA PHE A 104 -10.01 -9.89 -0.13
C PHE A 104 -9.12 -10.06 -1.35
N GLY A 105 -9.72 -10.39 -2.49
CA GLY A 105 -9.01 -10.66 -3.74
C GLY A 105 -8.11 -11.90 -3.70
N ALA A 106 -8.16 -12.70 -2.63
CA ALA A 106 -7.39 -13.94 -2.53
C ALA A 106 -7.89 -14.97 -3.54
N ARG A 107 -6.97 -15.52 -4.33
CA ARG A 107 -7.24 -16.61 -5.27
C ARG A 107 -6.27 -17.76 -5.02
N ASP A 108 -6.76 -18.97 -5.20
CA ASP A 108 -5.89 -20.15 -5.23
C ASP A 108 -4.88 -20.00 -6.38
N PRO A 109 -3.64 -20.50 -6.25
CA PRO A 109 -2.60 -20.36 -7.27
C PRO A 109 -3.03 -20.78 -8.68
N GLU A 110 -3.93 -21.77 -8.76
CA GLU A 110 -4.48 -22.32 -10.00
C GLU A 110 -5.42 -21.34 -10.73
N ASP A 111 -6.02 -20.39 -10.00
CA ASP A 111 -7.01 -19.42 -10.50
C ASP A 111 -6.42 -18.02 -10.74
N ARG A 112 -5.08 -17.87 -10.69
CA ARG A 112 -4.38 -16.58 -10.85
C ARG A 112 -4.07 -16.21 -12.30
N ASP A 113 -4.30 -17.14 -13.24
CA ASP A 113 -4.23 -16.87 -14.68
C ASP A 113 -5.62 -16.47 -15.19
N TYR A 114 -6.05 -15.26 -14.85
CA TYR A 114 -7.33 -14.70 -15.26
C TYR A 114 -7.15 -13.52 -16.23
N PRO A 115 -8.10 -13.29 -17.15
CA PRO A 115 -8.04 -12.14 -18.03
C PRO A 115 -8.17 -10.85 -17.23
N ILE A 116 -7.25 -9.91 -17.43
CA ILE A 116 -7.34 -8.58 -16.79
C ILE A 116 -8.06 -7.62 -17.74
N HIS A 117 -9.06 -6.90 -17.23
CA HIS A 117 -9.76 -5.88 -18.01
C HIS A 117 -8.77 -4.76 -18.44
N PRO A 118 -8.76 -4.32 -19.71
CA PRO A 118 -7.71 -3.44 -20.23
C PRO A 118 -7.64 -2.05 -19.58
N ASP A 119 -8.72 -1.60 -18.96
CA ASP A 119 -8.81 -0.28 -18.31
C ASP A 119 -8.54 -0.30 -16.80
N TYR A 120 -8.46 -1.48 -16.18
CA TYR A 120 -8.25 -1.65 -14.74
C TYR A 120 -6.90 -2.32 -14.44
N GLU A 121 -6.39 -2.12 -13.22
CA GLU A 121 -5.30 -2.95 -12.70
C GLU A 121 -5.90 -4.06 -11.83
N ASP A 122 -5.62 -5.31 -12.19
CA ASP A 122 -6.30 -6.49 -11.68
C ASP A 122 -7.84 -6.48 -11.92
N GLY A 123 -8.44 -7.66 -11.84
CA GLY A 123 -9.88 -7.86 -12.06
C GLY A 123 -10.30 -8.07 -13.53
N GLU A 124 -11.40 -8.76 -13.71
CA GLU A 124 -11.81 -9.36 -14.98
C GLU A 124 -12.89 -8.55 -15.72
N THR A 125 -13.65 -7.76 -14.99
CA THR A 125 -14.87 -7.11 -15.48
C THR A 125 -14.66 -5.62 -15.71
N ASP A 126 -15.66 -4.96 -16.31
CA ASP A 126 -15.77 -3.51 -16.41
C ASP A 126 -16.48 -2.87 -15.19
N MET A 127 -16.78 -3.66 -14.15
CA MET A 127 -17.43 -3.17 -12.92
C MET A 127 -16.45 -2.33 -12.09
N GLU A 128 -16.70 -1.03 -11.97
CA GLU A 128 -15.86 -0.10 -11.19
C GLU A 128 -15.70 -0.48 -9.71
N GLU A 129 -16.62 -1.31 -9.20
CA GLU A 129 -16.67 -1.77 -7.80
C GLU A 129 -16.10 -3.19 -7.62
N GLU A 130 -15.55 -3.82 -8.66
CA GLU A 130 -14.89 -5.12 -8.52
C GLU A 130 -13.70 -4.99 -7.56
N ASP A 131 -13.78 -5.73 -6.44
CA ASP A 131 -12.75 -5.73 -5.41
C ASP A 131 -11.60 -6.67 -5.79
N VAL A 132 -10.42 -6.10 -6.04
CA VAL A 132 -9.19 -6.83 -6.39
C VAL A 132 -8.29 -7.08 -5.17
N GLY A 133 -8.77 -6.70 -3.99
CA GLY A 133 -8.12 -6.87 -2.70
C GLY A 133 -6.99 -5.90 -2.43
N TRP A 134 -6.86 -4.83 -3.22
CA TRP A 134 -5.94 -3.73 -2.97
C TRP A 134 -6.38 -2.44 -3.68
N MET A 135 -5.94 -1.30 -3.18
CA MET A 135 -6.18 0.03 -3.78
C MET A 135 -4.96 0.93 -3.63
N TYR A 136 -4.92 2.04 -4.38
CA TYR A 136 -3.90 3.07 -4.19
C TYR A 136 -4.15 3.89 -2.92
N LEU A 137 -3.07 4.29 -2.27
CA LEU A 137 -3.02 5.20 -1.14
C LEU A 137 -2.06 6.34 -1.47
N GLU A 138 -2.50 7.59 -1.31
CA GLU A 138 -1.59 8.73 -1.30
C GLU A 138 -0.69 8.64 -0.08
N VAL A 139 0.63 8.74 -0.27
CA VAL A 139 1.61 8.54 0.81
C VAL A 139 1.44 9.53 1.97
N GLY A 140 0.83 10.69 1.72
CA GLY A 140 0.48 11.68 2.75
C GLY A 140 -0.86 11.43 3.46
N ALA A 141 -1.53 10.31 3.20
CA ALA A 141 -2.74 9.89 3.90
C ALA A 141 -2.48 8.63 4.75
N TYR A 142 -1.22 8.40 5.14
CA TYR A 142 -0.82 7.18 5.86
C TYR A 142 -1.50 7.12 7.22
N VAL A 143 -1.37 8.14 8.07
CA VAL A 143 -2.02 8.09 9.40
C VAL A 143 -3.54 8.03 9.31
N GLU A 144 -4.14 8.83 8.43
CA GLU A 144 -5.59 8.82 8.25
C GLU A 144 -6.10 7.44 7.82
N MET A 145 -5.43 6.81 6.84
CA MET A 145 -5.76 5.45 6.42
C MET A 145 -5.56 4.43 7.55
N TYR A 146 -4.54 4.59 8.40
CA TYR A 146 -4.32 3.70 9.54
C TYR A 146 -5.51 3.64 10.50
N ASP A 147 -6.07 4.81 10.78
CA ASP A 147 -7.18 4.96 11.70
C ASP A 147 -8.46 4.40 11.08
N MET A 148 -8.70 4.68 9.80
CA MET A 148 -9.84 4.12 9.05
C MET A 148 -9.82 2.59 8.96
N LEU A 149 -8.64 1.97 8.83
CA LEU A 149 -8.49 0.51 8.78
C LEU A 149 -8.80 -0.20 10.12
N GLU A 150 -9.11 0.54 11.20
CA GLU A 150 -9.68 -0.05 12.42
C GLU A 150 -11.17 -0.38 12.30
N GLU A 151 -11.88 0.32 11.42
CA GLU A 151 -13.32 0.18 11.26
C GLU A 151 -13.68 -1.06 10.44
N GLU A 152 -14.82 -1.71 10.74
CA GLU A 152 -15.25 -2.91 10.01
C GLU A 152 -15.76 -2.60 8.60
N GLU A 153 -16.26 -1.37 8.36
CA GLU A 153 -16.97 -0.98 7.13
C GLU A 153 -16.11 -0.21 6.12
N TRP A 154 -14.83 0.06 6.41
CA TRP A 154 -13.93 0.89 5.60
C TRP A 154 -13.90 0.50 4.10
N SER A 155 -14.02 -0.79 3.79
CA SER A 155 -13.95 -1.32 2.42
C SER A 155 -15.13 -0.90 1.55
N TYR A 156 -16.31 -0.63 2.11
CA TYR A 156 -17.47 -0.26 1.32
C TYR A 156 -17.50 1.21 0.93
N GLU A 157 -16.92 2.09 1.76
CA GLU A 157 -16.98 3.54 1.55
C GLU A 157 -15.75 4.09 0.83
N LEU A 158 -14.57 3.47 1.05
CA LEU A 158 -13.30 4.02 0.62
C LEU A 158 -12.64 3.25 -0.53
N TYR A 159 -13.03 1.99 -0.75
CA TYR A 159 -12.43 1.18 -1.79
C TYR A 159 -12.62 1.81 -3.16
N ARG A 160 -11.51 1.97 -3.88
CA ARG A 160 -11.51 2.38 -5.28
C ARG A 160 -10.70 1.39 -6.08
N ARG A 161 -11.36 0.82 -7.09
CA ARG A 161 -10.72 -0.10 -8.01
C ARG A 161 -9.58 0.58 -8.76
N PRO A 162 -8.35 0.05 -8.67
CA PRO A 162 -7.22 0.55 -9.44
C PRO A 162 -7.51 0.57 -10.96
N PRO A 163 -7.09 1.63 -11.68
CA PRO A 163 -6.11 2.65 -11.30
C PRO A 163 -6.71 3.91 -10.66
N LEU A 164 -7.94 3.86 -10.17
CA LEU A 164 -8.57 5.03 -9.54
C LEU A 164 -7.94 5.31 -8.16
N LEU A 165 -7.80 6.60 -7.84
CA LEU A 165 -7.44 7.05 -6.50
C LEU A 165 -8.71 7.14 -5.61
N PRO A 166 -8.55 7.16 -4.27
CA PRO A 166 -9.63 7.45 -3.32
C PRO A 166 -10.47 8.69 -3.71
N TYR A 167 -11.74 8.73 -3.31
CA TYR A 167 -12.64 9.87 -3.65
C TYR A 167 -12.17 11.21 -3.11
N ASP A 168 -11.49 11.18 -1.96
CA ASP A 168 -10.91 12.28 -1.21
C ASP A 168 -9.45 12.59 -1.57
N SER A 169 -8.91 11.87 -2.57
CA SER A 169 -7.56 12.09 -3.10
C SER A 169 -7.34 13.55 -3.50
N LEU A 170 -6.21 14.10 -3.06
CA LEU A 170 -5.81 15.47 -3.40
C LEU A 170 -5.28 15.55 -4.83
N SER A 171 -4.72 14.46 -5.36
CA SER A 171 -4.31 14.36 -6.75
C SER A 171 -5.48 13.99 -7.67
N ASP A 172 -5.56 14.66 -8.84
CA ASP A 172 -6.44 14.29 -9.95
C ASP A 172 -5.74 13.40 -10.99
N GLN A 173 -4.48 13.02 -10.74
CA GLN A 173 -3.65 12.27 -11.68
C GLN A 173 -3.87 10.77 -11.55
N THR A 174 -4.02 10.08 -12.67
CA THR A 174 -4.10 8.61 -12.68
C THR A 174 -2.69 7.98 -12.54
N PRO A 175 -2.44 7.14 -11.52
CA PRO A 175 -1.23 6.33 -11.42
C PRO A 175 -0.92 5.60 -12.73
N GLY A 176 0.36 5.58 -13.13
CA GLY A 176 0.84 4.88 -14.31
C GLY A 176 0.51 5.54 -15.66
N SER A 177 -0.28 6.62 -15.69
CA SER A 177 -0.67 7.31 -16.93
C SER A 177 0.51 7.78 -17.79
N TRP A 178 1.66 8.07 -17.17
CA TRP A 178 2.91 8.43 -17.86
C TRP A 178 3.49 7.30 -18.71
N ARG A 179 3.17 6.03 -18.42
CA ARG A 179 3.59 4.86 -19.22
C ARG A 179 2.84 4.82 -20.55
N LYS A 180 1.53 5.12 -20.52
CA LYS A 180 0.69 5.21 -21.73
C LYS A 180 1.18 6.31 -22.69
N ARG A 181 1.76 7.40 -22.15
CA ARG A 181 2.38 8.49 -22.95
C ARG A 181 3.70 8.10 -23.63
N LYS A 182 4.38 7.05 -23.15
CA LYS A 182 5.71 6.60 -23.64
C LYS A 182 5.64 5.45 -24.67
N ASN A 183 4.46 5.00 -25.10
CA ASN A 183 4.29 3.91 -26.08
C ASN A 183 4.62 4.31 -27.54
N ASN A 184 5.83 4.82 -27.76
CA ASN A 184 6.67 4.44 -28.89
C ASN A 184 7.90 3.72 -28.31
N HIS A 185 7.78 2.40 -28.11
CA HIS A 185 8.82 1.45 -27.72
C HIS A 185 9.37 1.54 -26.27
N GLN A 186 8.73 0.85 -25.32
CA GLN A 186 9.40 -0.05 -24.37
C GLN A 186 8.34 -0.70 -23.47
N SER A 187 8.31 -2.04 -23.37
CA SER A 187 7.58 -2.71 -22.27
C SER A 187 8.27 -2.38 -20.94
N PRO A 188 7.53 -2.08 -19.84
CA PRO A 188 8.17 -1.77 -18.56
C PRO A 188 8.79 -3.04 -17.96
N SER A 189 10.06 -2.91 -17.59
CA SER A 189 10.78 -3.83 -16.71
C SER A 189 10.33 -3.55 -15.27
N SER A 190 9.68 -4.51 -14.65
CA SER A 190 9.31 -4.54 -13.24
C SER A 190 10.56 -4.63 -12.35
N SER A 191 10.67 -3.75 -11.35
CA SER A 191 11.62 -3.79 -10.21
C SER A 191 11.23 -2.62 -9.28
N LEU A 192 11.00 -2.70 -7.96
CA LEU A 192 11.27 -3.66 -6.89
C LEU A 192 10.38 -3.35 -5.67
N TRP A 193 9.77 -4.36 -5.02
CA TRP A 193 8.65 -4.14 -4.08
C TRP A 193 8.85 -4.60 -2.66
N LEU A 194 8.15 -3.94 -1.76
CA LEU A 194 8.37 -3.94 -0.32
C LEU A 194 7.07 -4.14 0.41
N LEU A 195 7.10 -4.93 1.49
CA LEU A 195 5.97 -5.07 2.41
C LEU A 195 6.18 -4.16 3.62
N ILE A 196 5.17 -3.36 3.97
CA ILE A 196 5.13 -2.63 5.23
C ILE A 196 3.96 -3.16 6.07
N PRO A 197 4.19 -4.11 7.00
CA PRO A 197 3.24 -4.40 8.05
C PRO A 197 3.12 -3.24 9.02
N TRP A 198 1.90 -2.95 9.44
CA TRP A 198 1.64 -1.96 10.46
C TRP A 198 1.79 -2.57 11.85
N ILE A 199 2.69 -2.05 12.69
CA ILE A 199 2.79 -2.48 14.10
C ILE A 199 2.43 -1.35 15.07
N LYS A 200 1.27 -1.58 15.72
CA LYS A 200 0.91 -1.44 17.14
C LYS A 200 1.44 -0.24 17.94
N PHE A 201 0.54 0.68 18.29
CA PHE A 201 0.67 1.49 19.49
C PHE A 201 0.40 0.63 20.74
N HIS A 202 1.42 0.41 21.58
CA HIS A 202 1.17 -0.03 22.95
C HIS A 202 0.88 1.20 23.82
N MET A 203 -0.39 1.58 23.92
CA MET A 203 -0.85 2.37 25.07
C MET A 203 -0.73 1.50 26.33
N LYS A 204 0.38 1.65 27.07
CA LYS A 204 0.35 1.25 28.48
C LYS A 204 -0.57 2.25 29.19
N PRO A 205 -1.61 1.81 29.92
CA PRO A 205 -2.40 2.73 30.72
C PRO A 205 -1.44 3.44 31.68
N SER A 206 -1.47 4.77 31.64
CA SER A 206 -0.80 5.62 32.61
C SER A 206 -1.36 5.25 33.98
N THR A 207 -0.66 4.41 34.74
CA THR A 207 -0.92 4.28 36.17
C THR A 207 -0.57 5.61 36.82
N ILE A 208 -1.59 6.45 36.98
CA ILE A 208 -1.57 7.56 37.90
C ILE A 208 -1.58 6.93 39.30
N THR A 209 -0.46 7.05 40.01
CA THR A 209 -0.38 6.97 41.48
C THR A 209 0.23 8.26 41.99
#